data_AF-A0A401NYS9-F1
#
_entry.id   AF-A0A401NYS9-F1
#
_cell.length_a   1.000
_cell.length_b   1.000
_cell.length_c   1.000
_cell.angle_alpha   90.00
_cell.angle_beta   90.00
_cell.angle_gamma   90.00
#
_symmetry.space_group_name_H-M   'P 1'
#
loop_
_entity.id
_entity.type
_entity.pdbx_description
1 polymer ?
#
loop_
_entity_poly.entity_id
_entity_poly.type
_entity_poly.pdbx_seq_one_letter_code
_entity_poly.pdbx_strand_id
1 'polypeptide(L)'
;MSPWGPCIEDTLVMPLNATMSWNGEASCSVGMQTRQIHCMKSKVGHVTRKRCPESTRPETVRPCLLPCKKDCVVTPFSEWTPCPTICQQGNSSLAKQSRHRIIIQKPNNRGQECPDTLYEERECEARPLCPNYR
;
A
#
# COMPACT_ATOMS: atom_id res chain seq x y z
N MET A 1 36.06 2.85 0.57
CA MET A 1 34.86 2.37 1.32
C MET A 1 33.84 1.94 0.28
N SER A 2 33.01 0.94 0.56
CA SER A 2 31.93 0.59 -0.38
C SER A 2 30.85 1.68 -0.39
N PRO A 3 30.06 1.77 -1.48
CA PRO A 3 28.78 2.47 -1.44
C PRO A 3 27.86 1.91 -0.35
N TRP A 4 26.86 2.71 0.04
CA TRP A 4 25.78 2.25 0.91
C TRP A 4 24.92 1.22 0.19
N GLY A 5 24.59 0.14 0.89
CA GLY A 5 23.63 -0.85 0.42
C GLY A 5 22.19 -0.33 0.36
N PRO A 6 21.24 -1.18 -0.08
CA PRO A 6 19.83 -0.82 -0.07
C PRO A 6 19.33 -0.53 1.34
N CYS A 7 18.26 0.28 1.44
CA CYS A 7 17.55 0.51 2.69
C CYS A 7 16.74 -0.73 3.04
N ILE A 8 17.01 -1.35 4.19
CA ILE A 8 16.33 -2.58 4.63
C ILE A 8 15.55 -2.33 5.93
N GLU A 9 14.42 -3.03 6.08
CA GLU A 9 13.70 -3.08 7.36
C GLU A 9 14.58 -3.78 8.41
N ASP A 10 14.91 -3.09 9.48
CA ASP A 10 15.72 -3.65 10.55
C ASP A 10 14.82 -4.35 11.58
N THR A 11 14.53 -5.63 11.33
CA THR A 11 13.77 -6.49 12.26
C THR A 11 14.58 -6.93 13.48
N LEU A 12 15.88 -6.63 13.53
CA LEU A 12 16.80 -7.11 14.55
C LEU A 12 17.04 -6.09 15.68
N VAL A 13 16.59 -4.85 15.52
CA VAL A 13 16.70 -3.78 16.53
C VAL A 13 15.31 -3.23 16.86
N MET A 14 14.49 -4.04 17.52
CA MET A 14 13.33 -3.51 18.26
C MET A 14 13.84 -2.91 19.58
N PRO A 15 13.79 -1.58 19.70
CA PRO A 15 12.87 -1.03 20.69
C PRO A 15 12.05 0.14 20.13
N LEU A 16 10.75 0.10 20.43
CA LEU A 16 9.82 1.22 20.60
C LEU A 16 9.68 2.23 19.44
N ASN A 17 8.53 2.18 18.78
CA ASN A 17 7.75 3.37 18.40
C ASN A 17 8.54 4.59 17.93
N ALA A 18 9.35 4.46 16.87
CA ALA A 18 9.79 5.62 16.10
C ALA A 18 8.82 5.87 14.93
N THR A 19 7.52 5.91 15.22
CA THR A 19 6.58 6.65 14.40
C THR A 19 6.86 8.13 14.63
N MET A 20 7.72 8.72 13.81
CA MET A 20 7.71 10.18 13.68
C MET A 20 6.41 10.55 12.99
N SER A 21 5.42 10.89 13.82
CA SER A 21 4.15 11.47 13.42
C SER A 21 4.43 12.87 12.86
N TRP A 22 4.56 12.96 11.56
CA TRP A 22 4.31 14.21 10.86
C TRP A 22 2.86 14.16 10.38
N ASN A 23 2.02 15.00 11.00
CA ASN A 23 0.64 15.32 10.64
C ASN A 23 0.03 14.55 9.46
N GLY A 24 -0.81 13.55 9.75
CA GLY A 24 -1.96 13.16 8.92
C GLY A 24 -1.71 12.67 7.49
N GLU A 25 -0.46 12.51 7.04
CA GLU A 25 -0.14 12.18 5.65
C GLU A 25 1.00 11.17 5.61
N ALA A 26 0.70 9.96 5.11
CA ALA A 26 1.59 8.82 4.88
C ALA A 26 2.93 8.82 5.66
N SER A 27 2.95 8.22 6.86
CA SER A 27 4.21 8.05 7.61
C SER A 27 5.08 6.94 7.01
N CYS A 28 6.18 7.31 6.34
CA CYS A 28 7.22 6.38 5.91
C CYS A 28 7.92 5.74 7.12
N SER A 29 8.21 4.44 7.06
CA SER A 29 9.04 3.78 8.07
C SER A 29 10.52 4.11 7.87
N VAL A 30 11.31 3.97 8.93
CA VAL A 30 12.76 4.10 8.88
C VAL A 30 13.38 2.70 8.77
N GLY A 31 14.32 2.54 7.85
CA GLY A 31 15.17 1.36 7.71
C GLY A 31 16.64 1.68 7.98
N MET A 32 17.50 0.71 7.72
CA MET A 32 18.95 0.87 7.84
C MET A 32 19.66 0.58 6.51
N GLN A 33 20.70 1.35 6.20
CA GLN A 33 21.67 1.02 5.16
C GLN A 33 22.97 0.58 5.80
N THR A 34 23.59 -0.45 5.24
CA THR A 34 24.90 -0.93 5.68
C THR A 34 25.93 -0.78 4.56
N ARG A 35 27.17 -0.42 4.91
CA ARG A 35 28.30 -0.41 3.98
C ARG A 35 29.51 -1.12 4.58
N GLN A 36 30.34 -1.68 3.69
CA GLN A 36 31.58 -2.30 4.07
C GLN A 36 32.71 -1.27 4.04
N ILE A 37 33.53 -1.29 5.10
CA ILE A 37 34.73 -0.48 5.19
C ILE A 37 35.95 -1.37 5.27
N HIS A 38 36.96 -1.01 4.49
CA HIS A 38 38.23 -1.70 4.41
C HIS A 38 39.29 -0.69 4.82
N CYS A 39 40.16 -1.11 5.72
CA CYS A 39 41.21 -0.24 6.23
C CYS A 39 42.49 -0.49 5.44
N MET A 40 43.16 0.59 5.09
CA MET A 40 44.38 0.52 4.30
C MET A 40 45.46 1.37 4.94
N LYS A 41 46.67 0.83 5.00
CA LYS A 41 47.86 1.58 5.43
C LYS A 41 48.72 1.84 4.20
N SER A 42 49.23 3.07 4.07
CA SER A 42 50.12 3.46 2.98
C SER A 42 51.27 2.45 2.84
N LYS A 43 51.53 2.02 1.59
CA LYS A 43 52.53 1.00 1.21
C LYS A 43 52.29 -0.44 1.66
N VAL A 44 51.42 -0.68 2.66
CA VAL A 44 51.10 -2.04 3.16
C VAL A 44 49.81 -2.58 2.54
N GLY A 45 48.94 -1.70 2.04
CA GLY A 45 47.66 -2.10 1.47
C GLY A 45 46.63 -2.41 2.56
N HIS A 46 45.79 -3.42 2.33
CA HIS A 46 44.71 -3.79 3.25
C HIS A 46 45.24 -4.29 4.60
N VAL A 47 44.70 -3.77 5.69
CA VAL A 47 45.09 -4.17 7.06
C VAL A 47 43.88 -4.62 7.87
N THR A 48 44.14 -5.43 8.88
CA THR A 48 43.09 -5.94 9.77
C THR A 48 42.44 -4.80 10.57
N ARG A 49 41.15 -4.96 10.88
CA ARG A 49 40.33 -3.97 11.62
C ARG A 49 41.00 -3.45 12.89
N LYS A 50 41.69 -4.32 13.64
CA LYS A 50 42.36 -3.98 14.91
C LYS A 50 43.53 -2.99 14.75
N ARG A 51 44.10 -2.87 13.55
CA ARG A 51 45.22 -1.95 13.26
C ARG A 51 44.74 -0.54 12.90
N CYS A 52 43.43 -0.29 12.94
CA CYS A 52 42.82 0.94 12.48
C CYS A 52 42.26 1.70 13.68
N PRO A 53 42.53 3.01 13.82
CA PRO A 53 42.00 3.79 14.92
C PRO A 53 40.48 3.81 14.87
N GLU A 54 39.84 3.42 15.96
CA GLU A 54 38.38 3.37 16.05
C GLU A 54 37.75 4.76 15.97
N SER A 55 38.45 5.79 16.47
CA SER A 55 38.01 7.20 16.40
C SER A 55 37.87 7.73 14.98
N THR A 56 38.67 7.22 14.04
CA THR A 56 38.64 7.62 12.63
C THR A 56 37.79 6.70 11.77
N ARG A 57 37.17 5.68 12.37
CA ARG A 57 36.36 4.70 11.67
C ARG A 57 35.04 5.34 11.23
N PRO A 58 34.75 5.43 9.94
CA PRO A 58 33.48 5.95 9.50
C PRO A 58 32.33 5.00 9.87
N GLU A 59 31.12 5.56 9.95
CA GLU A 59 29.90 4.79 10.19
C GLU A 59 29.71 3.68 9.15
N THR A 60 29.36 2.48 9.63
CA THR A 60 29.04 1.32 8.78
C THR A 60 27.55 1.09 8.63
N VAL A 61 26.73 1.75 9.44
CA VAL A 61 25.26 1.69 9.44
C VAL A 61 24.72 3.11 9.56
N ARG A 62 23.66 3.43 8.83
CA ARG A 62 22.94 4.71 8.96
C ARG A 62 21.44 4.53 8.74
N PRO A 63 20.59 5.40 9.33
CA PRO A 63 19.17 5.40 9.04
C PRO A 63 18.89 5.83 7.60
N CYS A 64 17.79 5.32 7.06
CA CYS A 64 17.24 5.67 5.76
C CYS A 64 15.72 5.63 5.80
N LEU A 65 15.07 6.39 4.91
CA LEU A 65 13.62 6.32 4.78
C LEU A 65 13.25 5.19 3.83
N LEU A 66 12.38 4.31 4.29
CA LEU A 66 11.74 3.31 3.44
C LEU A 66 10.62 3.97 2.65
N PRO A 67 10.25 3.41 1.48
CA PRO A 67 9.09 3.86 0.73
C PRO A 67 7.83 3.87 1.60
N CYS A 68 7.10 4.98 1.62
CA CYS A 68 5.87 5.10 2.39
C CYS A 68 4.85 4.05 1.97
N LYS A 69 4.15 3.47 2.95
CA LYS A 69 2.97 2.66 2.71
C LYS A 69 1.92 3.53 2.04
N LYS A 70 1.29 3.00 0.98
CA LYS A 70 0.14 3.64 0.35
C LYS A 70 -0.99 2.64 0.33
N ASP A 71 -2.05 2.96 1.04
CA ASP A 71 -3.24 2.13 1.06
C ASP A 71 -4.04 2.31 -0.23
N CYS A 72 -4.83 1.31 -0.57
CA CYS A 72 -5.82 1.46 -1.62
C CYS A 72 -6.86 2.50 -1.21
N VAL A 73 -7.20 3.37 -2.15
CA VAL A 73 -8.31 4.32 -1.97
C VAL A 73 -9.32 4.06 -3.07
N VAL A 74 -10.58 3.86 -2.65
CA VAL A 74 -11.74 3.71 -3.54
C VAL A 74 -12.71 4.86 -3.30
N THR A 75 -13.51 5.18 -4.32
CA THR A 75 -14.64 6.07 -4.13
C THR A 75 -15.71 5.42 -3.25
N PRO A 76 -16.62 6.20 -2.67
CA PRO A 76 -17.93 5.68 -2.30
C PRO A 76 -18.59 4.99 -3.51
N PHE A 77 -19.54 4.10 -3.23
CA PHE A 77 -20.40 3.60 -4.29
C PHE A 77 -21.21 4.74 -4.92
N SER A 78 -21.48 4.61 -6.21
CA SER A 78 -22.51 5.37 -6.89
C SER A 78 -23.86 5.11 -6.24
N GLU A 79 -24.82 5.99 -6.54
CA GLU A 79 -26.22 5.65 -6.37
C GLU A 79 -26.57 4.40 -7.17
N TRP A 80 -27.60 3.68 -6.72
CA TRP A 80 -28.14 2.54 -7.45
C TRP A 80 -28.74 3.02 -8.78
N THR A 81 -28.50 2.25 -9.85
CA THR A 81 -29.20 2.46 -11.10
C THR A 81 -30.70 2.32 -10.88
N PRO A 82 -31.52 3.14 -11.55
CA PRO A 82 -32.96 3.03 -11.41
C PRO A 82 -33.39 1.64 -11.87
N CYS A 83 -34.31 1.03 -11.12
CA CYS A 83 -35.00 -0.15 -11.59
C CYS A 83 -35.61 0.15 -12.96
N PRO A 84 -35.48 -0.74 -13.96
CA PRO A 84 -36.13 -0.57 -15.26
C PRO A 84 -37.62 -0.20 -15.09
N THR A 85 -38.28 0.47 -16.01
CA THR A 85 -39.74 0.73 -15.84
C THR A 85 -40.60 -0.18 -16.71
N ILE A 86 -39.96 -1.04 -17.50
CA ILE A 86 -40.62 -1.96 -18.42
C ILE A 86 -41.40 -2.97 -17.59
N CYS A 87 -42.72 -2.93 -17.68
CA CYS A 87 -43.57 -3.93 -17.06
C CYS A 87 -43.27 -5.29 -17.72
N GLN A 88 -43.27 -6.36 -16.92
CA GLN A 88 -42.76 -7.65 -17.38
C GLN A 88 -43.90 -8.51 -17.95
N GLN A 89 -43.81 -8.87 -19.24
CA GLN A 89 -44.75 -9.81 -19.86
C GLN A 89 -44.36 -11.24 -19.47
N GLY A 90 -45.03 -11.82 -18.47
CA GLY A 90 -44.82 -13.21 -18.00
C GLY A 90 -43.77 -13.39 -16.90
N ASN A 91 -43.44 -14.65 -16.57
CA ASN A 91 -42.56 -15.08 -15.47
C ASN A 91 -41.06 -14.93 -15.78
N SER A 92 -40.63 -13.78 -16.30
CA SER A 92 -39.22 -13.52 -16.57
C SER A 92 -38.53 -12.93 -15.33
N SER A 93 -37.21 -13.06 -15.24
CA SER A 93 -36.34 -12.77 -14.09
C SER A 93 -36.61 -11.42 -13.41
N LEU A 94 -36.60 -11.38 -12.06
CA LEU A 94 -36.71 -10.13 -11.30
C LEU A 94 -35.74 -9.08 -11.85
N ALA A 95 -36.27 -7.90 -12.17
CA ALA A 95 -35.45 -6.81 -12.67
C ALA A 95 -34.36 -6.45 -11.65
N LYS A 96 -33.20 -6.04 -12.13
CA LYS A 96 -32.04 -5.77 -11.29
C LYS A 96 -31.64 -4.31 -11.34
N GLN A 97 -31.06 -3.84 -10.25
CA GLN A 97 -30.37 -2.57 -10.11
C GLN A 97 -28.93 -2.84 -9.71
N SER A 98 -28.05 -1.92 -10.07
CA SER A 98 -26.62 -2.05 -9.87
C SER A 98 -25.98 -0.75 -9.41
N ARG A 99 -24.88 -0.84 -8.68
CA ARG A 99 -24.04 0.31 -8.32
C ARG A 99 -22.58 -0.06 -8.44
N HIS A 100 -21.73 0.94 -8.62
CA HIS A 100 -20.29 0.71 -8.77
C HIS A 100 -19.48 1.74 -8.00
N ARG A 101 -18.23 1.38 -7.72
CA ARG A 101 -17.19 2.28 -7.23
C ARG A 101 -15.90 2.01 -7.98
N ILE A 102 -14.97 2.95 -7.92
CA ILE A 102 -13.69 2.82 -8.64
C ILE A 102 -12.50 2.98 -7.70
N ILE A 103 -11.39 2.34 -8.07
CA ILE A 103 -10.10 2.51 -7.40
C ILE A 103 -9.47 3.79 -7.92
N ILE A 104 -9.21 4.74 -7.03
CA ILE A 104 -8.53 6.01 -7.34
C ILE A 104 -7.05 5.98 -6.93
N GLN A 105 -6.66 5.06 -6.04
CA GLN A 105 -5.27 4.80 -5.69
C GLN A 105 -5.05 3.30 -5.50
N LYS A 106 -4.07 2.72 -6.19
CA LYS A 106 -3.64 1.34 -5.98
C LYS A 106 -2.74 1.23 -4.74
N PRO A 107 -2.78 0.08 -4.02
CA PRO A 107 -1.91 -0.15 -2.89
C PRO A 107 -0.44 -0.21 -3.32
N ASN A 108 0.45 0.22 -2.43
CA ASN A 108 1.90 0.12 -2.62
C ASN A 108 2.63 -0.05 -1.28
N ASN A 109 3.82 -0.66 -1.31
CA ASN A 109 4.73 -0.84 -0.17
C ASN A 109 4.05 -1.47 1.07
N ARG A 110 3.30 -2.57 0.86
CA ARG A 110 2.53 -3.26 1.92
C ARG A 110 1.43 -2.38 2.55
N GLY A 111 0.91 -1.40 1.82
CA GLY A 111 -0.35 -0.74 2.16
C GLY A 111 -1.53 -1.69 2.04
N GLN A 112 -2.67 -1.28 2.57
CA GLN A 112 -3.91 -2.07 2.56
C GLN A 112 -4.41 -2.30 1.12
N GLU A 113 -4.67 -3.56 0.78
CA GLU A 113 -5.18 -3.97 -0.53
C GLU A 113 -6.59 -3.40 -0.83
N CYS A 114 -6.93 -3.28 -2.11
CA CYS A 114 -8.25 -2.84 -2.52
C CYS A 114 -9.32 -3.87 -2.20
N PRO A 115 -10.55 -3.45 -1.88
CA PRO A 115 -11.67 -4.38 -1.82
C PRO A 115 -11.96 -4.94 -3.23
N ASP A 116 -12.22 -6.24 -3.31
CA ASP A 116 -12.55 -6.92 -4.57
C ASP A 116 -13.92 -6.49 -5.12
N THR A 117 -14.84 -6.12 -4.22
CA THR A 117 -16.20 -5.70 -4.59
C THR A 117 -16.20 -4.27 -5.11
N LEU A 118 -16.09 -4.10 -6.42
CA LEU A 118 -16.23 -2.80 -7.11
C LEU A 118 -17.59 -2.61 -7.75
N TYR A 119 -18.36 -3.68 -7.89
CA TYR A 119 -19.69 -3.71 -8.47
C TYR A 119 -20.61 -4.51 -7.56
N GLU A 120 -21.82 -4.00 -7.36
CA GLU A 120 -22.89 -4.69 -6.66
C GLU A 120 -24.15 -4.70 -7.50
N GLU A 121 -24.90 -5.79 -7.39
CA GLU A 121 -26.16 -6.00 -8.07
C GLU A 121 -27.17 -6.56 -7.08
N ARG A 122 -28.41 -6.05 -7.13
CA ARG A 122 -29.52 -6.57 -6.33
C ARG A 122 -30.80 -6.56 -7.14
N GLU A 123 -31.75 -7.38 -6.73
CA GLU A 123 -33.08 -7.40 -7.29
C GLU A 123 -33.83 -6.12 -6.91
N CYS A 124 -34.69 -5.66 -7.81
CA CYS A 124 -35.64 -4.61 -7.56
C CYS A 124 -36.77 -5.14 -6.65
N GLU A 125 -37.37 -4.24 -5.89
CA GLU A 125 -38.64 -4.54 -5.22
C GLU A 125 -39.69 -4.93 -6.26
N ALA A 126 -40.58 -5.86 -5.88
CA ALA A 126 -41.52 -6.47 -6.79
C ALA A 126 -42.36 -5.43 -7.54
N ARG A 127 -42.46 -5.58 -8.87
CA ARG A 127 -43.23 -4.67 -9.73
C ARG A 127 -44.72 -5.03 -9.75
N PRO A 128 -45.61 -4.04 -9.90
CA PRO A 128 -46.98 -4.32 -10.33
C PRO A 128 -46.98 -4.91 -11.75
N LEU A 129 -47.90 -5.86 -11.98
CA LEU A 129 -48.08 -6.55 -13.26
C LEU A 129 -48.48 -5.54 -14.38
N CYS A 130 -48.06 -5.81 -15.62
CA CYS A 130 -48.52 -5.02 -16.77
C CYS A 130 -50.06 -5.02 -16.85
N PRO A 131 -50.71 -3.87 -17.08
CA PRO A 131 -52.11 -3.86 -17.45
C PRO A 131 -52.29 -4.54 -18.82
N ASN A 132 -53.06 -5.64 -18.84
CA ASN A 132 -53.53 -6.25 -20.08
C ASN A 132 -54.75 -5.46 -20.59
N TYR A 133 -54.60 -4.80 -21.72
CA TYR A 133 -55.75 -4.26 -22.46
C TYR A 133 -56.13 -5.29 -23.53
N ARG A 134 -57.38 -5.79 -23.48
CA ARG A 134 -57.96 -6.75 -24.42
C ARG A 134 -58.94 -6.05 -25.35
#